data_AF-A0A7C0XNN7-F1
#
_entry.id   AF-A0A7C0XNN7-F1
#
_cell.length_a   1.000
_cell.length_b   1.000
_cell.length_c   1.000
_cell.angle_alpha   90.00
_cell.angle_beta   90.00
_cell.angle_gamma   90.00
#
_symmetry.space_group_name_H-M   'P 1'
#
loop_
_entity.id
_entity.type
_entity.pdbx_description
1 polymer ?
#
loop_
_entity_poly.entity_id
_entity_poly.type
_entity_poly.pdbx_seq_one_letter_code
_entity_poly.pdbx_strand_id
1 'polypeptide(L)'
;MPDKFNERANALAAEYWRLKGVGSTVAGTADGTGTAAEKNAENKLADLEEIEKLLEQGVGGKLRAKLDAEARRLRKEKEERSSASQGLVEVRKELLELTAEFAPNLDLFDGRSFPYDSEHEPISEDYFSAITDLFLGKPQPSVQLKNAVFSKDGVEIRSETAGAGASSSSSSALKVLGDLIMLMQETAKKLLGTENSIDRACKMLRQNEYAFIVLRTLVRDGKGNGAGRRLRMRQIKEISYNEDKEYKELVRNIYDKELVKGVEYLLSGKWEHELVRAHDGEHDDREYEPTDFGVWVWRICNAEFESGGARVGKRRVWGERREKGERKEKGGRREKKEKGERGDRGERGNKG
;
A
#
# COMPACT_ATOMS: atom_id res chain seq x y z
N MET A 1 2.86 20.75 21.42
CA MET A 1 1.46 21.12 21.69
C MET A 1 0.65 19.83 21.58
N PRO A 2 0.24 19.18 22.67
CA PRO A 2 -0.26 17.79 22.58
C PRO A 2 -1.78 17.63 22.35
N ASP A 3 -2.61 18.67 22.43
CA ASP A 3 -4.04 18.44 22.77
C ASP A 3 -5.06 18.69 21.66
N LYS A 4 -4.68 18.55 20.37
CA LYS A 4 -5.58 18.86 19.24
C LYS A 4 -5.57 17.84 18.11
N PHE A 5 -5.14 16.60 18.35
CA PHE A 5 -5.12 15.59 17.30
C PHE A 5 -6.52 15.40 16.70
N ASN A 6 -7.52 15.13 17.56
CA ASN A 6 -8.88 14.83 17.10
C ASN A 6 -9.50 16.02 16.35
N GLU A 7 -9.38 17.25 16.89
CA GLU A 7 -9.88 18.47 16.25
C GLU A 7 -9.27 18.67 14.86
N ARG A 8 -7.95 18.52 14.74
CA ARG A 8 -7.25 18.67 13.46
C ARG A 8 -7.59 17.53 12.48
N ALA A 9 -7.71 16.31 12.97
CA ALA A 9 -8.13 15.15 12.19
C ALA A 9 -9.52 15.36 11.59
N ASN A 10 -10.47 15.84 12.41
CA ASN A 10 -11.84 16.13 12.00
C ASN A 10 -11.89 17.25 10.96
N ALA A 11 -11.17 18.35 11.20
CA ALA A 11 -11.12 19.48 10.26
C ALA A 11 -10.54 19.08 8.89
N LEU A 12 -9.43 18.35 8.89
CA LEU A 12 -8.80 17.86 7.66
C LEU A 12 -9.68 16.83 6.93
N ALA A 13 -10.37 15.96 7.65
CA ALA A 13 -11.28 14.98 7.05
C ALA A 13 -12.50 15.64 6.40
N ALA A 14 -13.09 16.64 7.05
CA ALA A 14 -14.19 17.41 6.49
C ALA A 14 -13.77 18.12 5.19
N GLU A 15 -12.58 18.73 5.20
CA GLU A 15 -12.03 19.40 4.02
C GLU A 15 -11.69 18.39 2.90
N TYR A 16 -11.15 17.22 3.25
CA TYR A 16 -10.90 16.13 2.31
C TYR A 16 -12.17 15.74 1.55
N TRP A 17 -13.27 15.50 2.26
CA TRP A 17 -14.54 15.12 1.66
C TRP A 17 -15.21 16.26 0.91
N ARG A 18 -15.07 17.50 1.37
CA ARG A 18 -15.53 18.69 0.63
C ARG A 18 -14.83 18.80 -0.73
N LEU A 19 -13.50 18.74 -0.74
CA LEU A 19 -12.69 18.84 -1.96
C LEU A 19 -12.87 17.63 -2.87
N LYS A 20 -12.91 16.42 -2.31
CA LYS A 20 -13.19 15.20 -3.07
C LYS A 20 -14.62 15.20 -3.60
N GLY A 21 -15.58 15.79 -2.90
CA GLY A 21 -16.96 15.99 -3.36
C GLY A 21 -17.05 16.95 -4.54
N VAL A 22 -16.31 18.06 -4.52
CA VAL A 22 -16.17 18.97 -5.69
C VAL A 22 -15.50 18.24 -6.86
N GLY A 23 -14.46 17.44 -6.56
CA GLY A 23 -13.81 16.57 -7.55
C GLY A 23 -14.75 15.50 -8.12
N SER A 24 -15.63 14.92 -7.30
CA SER A 24 -16.51 13.78 -7.61
C SER A 24 -17.83 14.16 -8.29
N THR A 25 -18.44 15.26 -7.87
CA THR A 25 -19.62 15.84 -8.54
C THR A 25 -19.32 16.33 -9.95
N VAL A 26 -18.03 16.47 -10.30
CA VAL A 26 -17.54 16.80 -11.65
C VAL A 26 -16.75 15.65 -12.28
N ALA A 27 -16.25 14.68 -11.51
CA ALA A 27 -15.56 13.48 -11.99
C ALA A 27 -15.72 12.31 -11.00
N GLY A 28 -16.71 11.46 -11.27
CA GLY A 28 -16.93 10.21 -10.54
C GLY A 28 -15.64 9.38 -10.44
N THR A 29 -15.47 8.80 -9.27
CA THR A 29 -14.34 8.00 -8.77
C THR A 29 -13.59 7.14 -9.79
N ALA A 30 -12.27 7.17 -9.65
CA ALA A 30 -11.25 6.43 -10.40
C ALA A 30 -11.32 4.92 -10.16
N ASP A 31 -12.29 4.25 -10.78
CA ASP A 31 -12.10 2.88 -11.26
C ASP A 31 -11.95 2.96 -12.77
N GLY A 32 -10.89 2.34 -13.31
CA GLY A 32 -10.37 2.46 -14.68
C GLY A 32 -11.27 2.01 -15.83
N THR A 33 -12.59 2.13 -15.68
CA THR A 33 -13.59 2.06 -16.74
C THR A 33 -14.16 3.45 -16.91
N GLY A 34 -13.69 4.20 -17.92
CA GLY A 34 -14.08 5.61 -18.15
C GLY A 34 -15.56 5.86 -17.91
N THR A 35 -15.89 6.44 -16.75
CA THR A 35 -17.27 6.53 -16.29
C THR A 35 -17.96 7.70 -16.98
N ALA A 36 -19.30 7.71 -16.97
CA ALA A 36 -20.10 8.78 -17.59
C ALA A 36 -19.72 10.19 -17.10
N ALA A 37 -19.15 10.33 -15.90
CA ALA A 37 -18.71 11.60 -15.33
C ALA A 37 -17.36 12.08 -15.92
N GLU A 38 -16.41 11.20 -16.18
CA GLU A 38 -15.16 11.55 -16.88
C GLU A 38 -15.46 11.94 -18.33
N LYS A 39 -16.34 11.19 -19.00
CA LYS A 39 -16.86 11.57 -20.33
C LYS A 39 -17.58 12.92 -20.29
N ASN A 40 -18.37 13.20 -19.24
CA ASN A 40 -19.05 14.48 -19.09
C ASN A 40 -18.06 15.64 -18.88
N ALA A 41 -17.00 15.43 -18.10
CA ALA A 41 -15.92 16.39 -17.93
C ALA A 41 -15.13 16.66 -19.21
N GLU A 42 -14.77 15.62 -19.96
CA GLU A 42 -14.12 15.74 -21.28
C GLU A 42 -15.05 16.41 -22.28
N ASN A 43 -16.34 16.06 -22.29
CA ASN A 43 -17.34 16.72 -23.12
C ASN A 43 -17.45 18.21 -22.78
N LYS A 44 -17.50 18.59 -21.49
CA LYS A 44 -17.53 20.01 -21.08
C LYS A 44 -16.27 20.78 -21.50
N LEU A 45 -15.11 20.13 -21.51
CA LEU A 45 -13.86 20.72 -22.01
C LEU A 45 -13.89 20.88 -23.53
N ALA A 46 -14.37 19.87 -24.26
CA ALA A 46 -14.58 19.94 -25.70
C ALA A 46 -15.62 21.01 -26.09
N ASP A 47 -16.70 21.11 -25.33
CA ASP A 47 -17.74 22.14 -25.48
C ASP A 47 -17.16 23.54 -25.28
N LEU A 48 -16.29 23.73 -24.28
CA LEU A 48 -15.60 25.00 -24.07
C LEU A 48 -14.69 25.35 -25.26
N GLU A 49 -13.92 24.39 -25.78
CA GLU A 49 -13.06 24.60 -26.95
C GLU A 49 -13.87 24.94 -28.21
N GLU A 50 -15.00 24.27 -28.44
CA GLU A 50 -15.89 24.54 -29.56
C GLU A 50 -16.54 25.93 -29.44
N ILE A 51 -17.02 26.30 -28.25
CA ILE A 51 -17.57 27.62 -27.96
C ILE A 51 -16.53 28.72 -28.20
N GLU A 52 -15.28 28.52 -27.76
CA GLU A 52 -14.19 29.47 -27.97
C GLU A 52 -13.88 29.66 -29.45
N LYS A 53 -13.83 28.57 -30.22
CA LYS A 53 -13.66 28.61 -31.67
C LYS A 53 -14.80 29.36 -32.38
N LEU A 54 -16.05 29.14 -31.96
CA LEU A 54 -17.21 29.85 -32.51
C LEU A 54 -17.17 31.35 -32.19
N LEU A 55 -16.72 31.73 -30.99
CA LEU A 55 -16.53 33.13 -30.62
C LEU A 55 -15.42 33.79 -31.44
N GLU A 56 -14.31 33.09 -31.71
CA GLU A 56 -13.21 33.55 -32.57
C GLU A 56 -13.62 33.72 -34.03
N GLN A 57 -14.52 32.88 -34.53
CA GLN A 57 -15.08 32.96 -35.89
C GLN A 57 -16.04 34.16 -36.08
N GLY A 58 -16.28 34.96 -35.05
CA GLY A 58 -17.00 36.22 -35.17
C GLY A 58 -18.53 36.09 -35.13
N VAL A 59 -19.05 35.06 -34.45
CA VAL A 59 -20.50 34.92 -34.22
C VAL A 59 -21.05 36.20 -33.57
N GLY A 60 -22.08 36.80 -34.19
CA GLY A 60 -22.65 38.08 -33.79
C GLY A 60 -24.00 37.99 -33.07
N GLY A 61 -24.42 39.10 -32.47
CA GLY A 61 -25.77 39.28 -31.93
C GLY A 61 -26.06 38.47 -30.65
N LYS A 62 -27.32 38.04 -30.47
CA LYS A 62 -27.80 37.35 -29.26
C LYS A 62 -27.11 36.00 -29.01
N LEU A 63 -26.61 35.34 -30.06
CA LEU A 63 -25.92 34.05 -29.94
C LEU A 63 -24.54 34.23 -29.30
N ARG A 64 -23.82 35.31 -29.64
CA ARG A 64 -22.54 35.67 -29.00
C ARG A 64 -22.69 35.82 -27.49
N ALA A 65 -23.69 36.57 -27.04
CA ALA A 65 -23.92 36.78 -25.62
C ALA A 65 -24.21 35.49 -24.84
N LYS A 66 -24.90 34.51 -25.46
CA LYS A 66 -25.14 33.19 -24.87
C LYS A 66 -23.85 32.36 -24.79
N LEU A 67 -23.08 32.34 -25.88
CA LEU A 67 -21.80 31.63 -25.94
C LEU A 67 -20.78 32.22 -24.94
N ASP A 68 -20.71 33.55 -24.81
CA ASP A 68 -19.85 34.22 -23.83
C ASP A 68 -20.24 33.89 -22.38
N ALA A 69 -21.55 33.84 -22.08
CA ALA A 69 -22.03 33.47 -20.74
C ALA A 69 -21.71 32.00 -20.40
N GLU A 70 -21.89 31.11 -21.37
CA GLU A 70 -21.62 29.69 -21.21
C GLU A 70 -20.10 29.41 -21.08
N ALA A 71 -19.27 30.05 -21.91
CA ALA A 71 -17.81 29.95 -21.79
C ALA A 71 -17.32 30.45 -20.42
N ARG A 72 -17.88 31.55 -19.90
CA ARG A 72 -17.56 32.05 -18.55
C ARG A 72 -17.92 31.05 -17.47
N ARG A 73 -19.09 30.40 -17.58
CA ARG A 73 -19.52 29.35 -16.65
C ARG A 73 -18.57 28.16 -16.67
N LEU A 74 -18.25 27.64 -17.86
CA LEU A 74 -17.37 26.49 -18.03
C LEU A 74 -15.93 26.78 -17.57
N ARG A 75 -15.39 27.99 -17.82
CA ARG A 75 -14.08 28.40 -17.29
C ARG A 75 -14.05 28.41 -15.76
N LYS A 76 -15.10 28.96 -15.13
CA LYS A 76 -15.23 28.98 -13.67
C LYS A 76 -15.31 27.56 -13.10
N GLU A 77 -16.12 26.68 -13.69
CA GLU A 77 -16.20 25.26 -13.28
C GLU A 77 -14.83 24.56 -13.42
N LYS A 78 -14.08 24.83 -14.50
CA LYS A 78 -12.74 24.28 -14.73
C LYS A 78 -11.73 24.78 -13.69
N GLU A 79 -11.74 26.07 -13.40
CA GLU A 79 -10.85 26.70 -12.41
C GLU A 79 -11.15 26.17 -11.00
N GLU A 80 -12.43 26.11 -10.61
CA GLU A 80 -12.86 25.54 -9.34
C GLU A 80 -12.40 24.08 -9.20
N ARG A 81 -12.51 23.27 -10.26
CA ARG A 81 -12.03 21.88 -10.25
C ARG A 81 -10.51 21.78 -10.14
N SER A 82 -9.78 22.62 -10.86
CA SER A 82 -8.31 22.65 -10.79
C SER A 82 -7.84 23.02 -9.38
N SER A 83 -8.46 24.05 -8.80
CA SER A 83 -8.21 24.49 -7.42
C SER A 83 -8.55 23.38 -6.41
N ALA A 84 -9.71 22.73 -6.55
CA ALA A 84 -10.09 21.62 -5.67
C ALA A 84 -9.13 20.43 -5.77
N SER A 85 -8.63 20.13 -6.98
CA SER A 85 -7.68 19.05 -7.21
C SER A 85 -6.34 19.33 -6.54
N GLN A 86 -5.85 20.57 -6.64
CA GLN A 86 -4.62 20.99 -5.96
C GLN A 86 -4.79 20.97 -4.43
N GLY A 87 -5.88 21.56 -3.92
CA GLY A 87 -6.19 21.52 -2.50
C GLY A 87 -6.31 20.10 -1.96
N LEU A 88 -6.86 19.18 -2.76
CA LEU A 88 -6.98 17.77 -2.36
C LEU A 88 -5.60 17.11 -2.20
N VAL A 89 -4.62 17.46 -3.03
CA VAL A 89 -3.24 16.96 -2.88
C VAL A 89 -2.62 17.45 -1.57
N GLU A 90 -2.84 18.73 -1.23
CA GLU A 90 -2.33 19.33 0.01
C GLU A 90 -2.99 18.69 1.25
N VAL A 91 -4.32 18.59 1.27
CA VAL A 91 -5.07 18.01 2.39
C VAL A 91 -4.77 16.52 2.56
N ARG A 92 -4.56 15.78 1.47
CA ARG A 92 -4.09 14.39 1.53
C ARG A 92 -2.75 14.29 2.24
N LYS A 93 -1.81 15.15 1.88
CA LYS A 93 -0.49 15.18 2.50
C LYS A 93 -0.61 15.51 3.99
N GLU A 94 -1.40 16.52 4.36
CA GLU A 94 -1.60 16.90 5.76
C GLU A 94 -2.28 15.81 6.60
N LEU A 95 -3.30 15.11 6.05
CA LEU A 95 -3.92 13.96 6.70
C LEU A 95 -2.90 12.85 6.97
N LEU A 96 -2.04 12.57 6.00
CA LEU A 96 -1.00 11.55 6.14
C LEU A 96 0.08 12.00 7.13
N GLU A 97 0.51 13.27 7.12
CA GLU A 97 1.47 13.80 8.09
C GLU A 97 0.93 13.73 9.52
N LEU A 98 -0.34 14.14 9.72
CA LEU A 98 -1.00 13.99 11.01
C LEU A 98 -1.07 12.53 11.45
N THR A 99 -1.43 11.63 10.53
CA THR A 99 -1.54 10.19 10.83
C THR A 99 -0.17 9.52 10.98
N ALA A 100 0.92 10.10 10.47
CA ALA A 100 2.28 9.61 10.72
C ALA A 100 2.71 9.87 12.18
N GLU A 101 2.11 10.87 12.83
CA GLU A 101 2.26 11.20 14.24
C GLU A 101 1.04 10.75 15.07
N PHE A 102 0.31 9.73 14.59
CA PHE A 102 -0.97 9.29 15.14
C PHE A 102 -0.94 9.16 16.67
N ALA A 103 -1.71 10.02 17.34
CA ALA A 103 -1.80 10.14 18.79
C ALA A 103 -3.22 10.60 19.18
N PRO A 104 -4.23 9.73 19.02
CA PRO A 104 -5.62 10.07 19.34
C PRO A 104 -5.77 10.35 20.84
N ASN A 105 -6.65 11.30 21.19
CA ASN A 105 -6.96 11.63 22.58
C ASN A 105 -7.85 10.52 23.19
N LEU A 106 -7.23 9.49 23.78
CA LEU A 106 -7.91 8.36 24.41
C LEU A 106 -7.74 8.41 25.93
N ASP A 107 -8.79 8.02 26.66
CA ASP A 107 -8.74 7.82 28.10
C ASP A 107 -8.21 6.41 28.43
N LEU A 108 -8.06 6.14 29.73
CA LEU A 108 -7.65 4.86 30.26
C LEU A 108 -8.61 3.73 29.86
N PHE A 109 -8.05 2.53 29.75
CA PHE A 109 -8.80 1.33 29.43
C PHE A 109 -9.88 1.05 30.48
N ASP A 110 -11.13 0.91 30.02
CA ASP A 110 -12.30 0.70 30.90
C ASP A 110 -12.61 -0.79 31.18
N GLY A 111 -11.80 -1.69 30.63
CA GLY A 111 -12.01 -3.14 30.67
C GLY A 111 -12.44 -3.74 29.34
N ARG A 112 -12.97 -2.94 28.41
CA ARG A 112 -13.43 -3.37 27.09
C ARG A 112 -12.88 -2.52 25.95
N SER A 113 -12.69 -1.22 26.16
CA SER A 113 -12.20 -0.29 25.15
C SER A 113 -11.28 0.78 25.74
N PHE A 114 -10.57 1.47 24.86
CA PHE A 114 -10.01 2.79 25.13
C PHE A 114 -10.98 3.82 24.54
N PRO A 115 -11.84 4.47 25.36
CA PRO A 115 -12.74 5.50 24.87
C PRO A 115 -11.97 6.79 24.57
N TYR A 116 -12.61 7.74 23.90
CA TYR A 116 -12.05 9.09 23.76
C TYR A 116 -12.05 9.82 25.10
N ASP A 117 -11.05 10.68 25.29
CA ASP A 117 -11.00 11.61 26.39
C ASP A 117 -12.25 12.53 26.36
N SER A 118 -12.95 12.61 27.50
CA SER A 118 -14.14 13.44 27.66
C SER A 118 -13.89 14.95 27.55
N GLU A 119 -12.65 15.41 27.73
CA GLU A 119 -12.28 16.81 27.60
C GLU A 119 -12.13 17.26 26.14
N HIS A 120 -12.07 16.30 25.20
CA HIS A 120 -11.82 16.56 23.79
C HIS A 120 -12.92 15.96 22.89
N GLU A 121 -13.09 16.54 21.70
CA GLU A 121 -14.02 15.99 20.71
C GLU A 121 -13.51 14.60 20.24
N PRO A 122 -14.38 13.59 20.09
CA PRO A 122 -13.99 12.33 19.48
C PRO A 122 -13.57 12.50 18.02
N ILE A 123 -12.83 11.53 17.49
CA ILE A 123 -12.53 11.49 16.06
C ILE A 123 -13.81 11.11 15.30
N SER A 124 -14.14 11.88 14.27
CA SER A 124 -15.33 11.68 13.44
C SER A 124 -15.20 10.50 12.49
N GLU A 125 -16.34 9.95 12.08
CA GLU A 125 -16.42 8.88 11.07
C GLU A 125 -15.76 9.28 9.73
N ASP A 126 -15.76 10.57 9.42
CA ASP A 126 -15.17 11.13 8.21
C ASP A 126 -13.65 10.92 8.16
N TYR A 127 -12.96 11.01 9.31
CA TYR A 127 -11.53 10.75 9.39
C TYR A 127 -11.22 9.29 9.08
N PHE A 128 -11.94 8.35 9.69
CA PHE A 128 -11.80 6.91 9.41
C PHE A 128 -12.06 6.61 7.93
N SER A 129 -13.10 7.21 7.38
CA SER A 129 -13.44 7.06 5.98
C SER A 129 -12.33 7.62 5.09
N ALA A 130 -11.76 8.77 5.43
CA ALA A 130 -10.69 9.41 4.66
C ALA A 130 -9.39 8.59 4.68
N ILE A 131 -8.92 8.14 5.86
CA ILE A 131 -7.68 7.38 5.97
C ILE A 131 -7.81 5.99 5.34
N THR A 132 -8.96 5.31 5.48
CA THR A 132 -9.17 4.00 4.83
C THR A 132 -9.32 4.12 3.31
N ASP A 133 -9.91 5.20 2.82
CA ASP A 133 -9.90 5.55 1.40
C ASP A 133 -8.47 5.80 0.90
N LEU A 134 -7.62 6.51 1.65
CA LEU A 134 -6.23 6.73 1.28
C LEU A 134 -5.38 5.46 1.34
N PHE A 135 -5.60 4.62 2.35
CA PHE A 135 -4.80 3.43 2.59
C PHE A 135 -5.19 2.26 1.67
N LEU A 136 -6.48 2.10 1.44
CA LEU A 136 -7.06 0.89 0.82
C LEU A 136 -7.91 1.20 -0.43
N GLY A 137 -8.10 2.46 -0.79
CA GLY A 137 -8.96 2.88 -1.90
C GLY A 137 -10.46 2.68 -1.63
N LYS A 138 -10.84 2.33 -0.38
CA LYS A 138 -12.23 2.05 0.01
C LYS A 138 -12.54 2.75 1.33
N PRO A 139 -13.39 3.77 1.35
CA PRO A 139 -13.78 4.44 2.58
C PRO A 139 -14.57 3.47 3.46
N GLN A 140 -14.17 3.41 4.74
CA GLN A 140 -14.81 2.64 5.78
C GLN A 140 -14.95 3.48 7.04
N PRO A 141 -16.04 3.30 7.81
CA PRO A 141 -16.32 4.12 9.00
C PRO A 141 -15.43 3.77 10.20
N SER A 142 -14.55 2.77 10.07
CA SER A 142 -13.69 2.28 11.14
C SER A 142 -12.47 1.57 10.56
N VAL A 143 -11.41 1.46 11.36
CA VAL A 143 -10.26 0.60 11.08
C VAL A 143 -10.46 -0.74 11.79
N GLN A 144 -10.53 -1.81 11.01
CA GLN A 144 -10.79 -3.16 11.49
C GLN A 144 -9.47 -3.93 11.61
N LEU A 145 -9.09 -4.28 12.84
CA LEU A 145 -8.03 -5.24 13.12
C LEU A 145 -8.64 -6.57 13.57
N LYS A 146 -7.82 -7.62 13.61
CA LYS A 146 -8.28 -8.93 14.07
C LYS A 146 -8.86 -8.88 15.50
N ASN A 147 -8.15 -8.22 16.41
CA ASN A 147 -8.47 -8.16 17.83
C ASN A 147 -9.03 -6.82 18.29
N ALA A 148 -9.25 -5.86 17.38
CA ALA A 148 -9.77 -4.55 17.74
C ALA A 148 -10.55 -3.88 16.60
N VAL A 149 -11.42 -2.96 16.98
CA VAL A 149 -12.08 -2.04 16.08
C VAL A 149 -11.79 -0.63 16.55
N PHE A 150 -11.27 0.21 15.65
CA PHE A 150 -11.05 1.62 15.93
C PHE A 150 -12.09 2.46 15.17
N SER A 151 -12.94 3.16 15.91
CA SER A 151 -14.09 3.91 15.38
C SER A 151 -14.29 5.23 16.14
N LYS A 152 -15.38 5.93 15.82
CA LYS A 152 -15.83 7.13 16.55
C LYS A 152 -16.18 6.90 18.03
N ASP A 153 -16.31 5.64 18.43
CA ASP A 153 -16.60 5.25 19.83
C ASP A 153 -15.31 4.93 20.62
N GLY A 154 -14.15 4.92 19.95
CA GLY A 154 -12.83 4.65 20.54
C GLY A 154 -12.19 3.39 19.96
N VAL A 155 -11.30 2.76 20.73
CA VAL A 155 -10.66 1.49 20.36
C VAL A 155 -11.29 0.36 21.17
N GLU A 156 -12.19 -0.39 20.56
CA GLU A 156 -12.81 -1.56 21.18
C GLU A 156 -11.93 -2.80 21.00
N ILE A 157 -11.69 -3.54 22.09
CA ILE A 157 -10.93 -4.79 22.07
C ILE A 157 -11.89 -5.99 21.95
N ARG A 158 -11.68 -6.87 20.97
CA ARG A 158 -12.50 -8.06 20.76
C ARG A 158 -12.10 -9.16 21.73
N SER A 159 -13.07 -9.73 22.45
CA SER A 159 -12.81 -10.70 23.51
C SER A 159 -12.53 -12.14 23.05
N GLU A 160 -12.64 -12.47 21.76
CA GLU A 160 -12.52 -13.88 21.30
C GLU A 160 -11.11 -14.49 21.45
N THR A 161 -10.09 -13.69 21.75
CA THR A 161 -8.76 -14.19 22.18
C THR A 161 -8.58 -14.28 23.69
N ALA A 162 -9.54 -13.78 24.47
CA ALA A 162 -9.67 -14.08 25.89
C ALA A 162 -10.50 -15.36 26.02
N GLY A 163 -9.83 -16.52 25.96
CA GLY A 163 -10.46 -17.80 26.25
C GLY A 163 -11.25 -17.72 27.56
N ALA A 164 -12.37 -18.44 27.65
CA ALA A 164 -13.22 -18.50 28.83
C ALA A 164 -12.39 -18.63 30.12
N GLY A 165 -12.18 -17.53 30.84
CA GLY A 165 -11.37 -17.45 32.05
C GLY A 165 -10.18 -16.48 32.04
N ALA A 166 -9.77 -15.92 30.89
CA ALA A 166 -8.76 -14.86 30.86
C ALA A 166 -9.44 -13.49 30.99
N SER A 167 -9.20 -12.77 32.09
CA SER A 167 -9.50 -11.34 32.11
C SER A 167 -8.72 -10.68 30.97
N SER A 168 -9.36 -9.78 30.21
CA SER A 168 -8.65 -8.90 29.27
C SER A 168 -7.71 -8.03 30.09
N SER A 169 -6.48 -8.50 30.27
CA SER A 169 -5.49 -7.78 31.07
C SER A 169 -5.20 -6.44 30.39
N SER A 170 -5.00 -5.39 31.18
CA SER A 170 -4.59 -4.08 30.66
C SER A 170 -3.33 -4.19 29.78
N SER A 171 -2.43 -5.12 30.10
CA SER A 171 -1.23 -5.41 29.29
C SER A 171 -1.55 -5.89 27.87
N SER A 172 -2.56 -6.75 27.68
CA SER A 172 -2.97 -7.21 26.34
C SER A 172 -3.66 -6.10 25.56
N ALA A 173 -4.49 -5.29 26.23
CA ALA A 173 -5.16 -4.15 25.61
C ALA A 173 -4.15 -3.10 25.12
N LEU A 174 -3.15 -2.76 25.94
CA LEU A 174 -2.07 -1.84 25.55
C LEU A 174 -1.23 -2.36 24.38
N LYS A 175 -0.99 -3.67 24.30
CA LYS A 175 -0.31 -4.26 23.13
C LYS A 175 -1.13 -4.07 21.86
N VAL A 176 -2.44 -4.31 21.91
CA VAL A 176 -3.34 -4.12 20.76
C VAL A 176 -3.41 -2.64 20.35
N LEU A 177 -3.47 -1.72 21.31
CA LEU A 177 -3.41 -0.28 21.04
C LEU A 177 -2.07 0.11 20.39
N GLY A 178 -0.95 -0.42 20.89
CA GLY A 178 0.37 -0.19 20.29
C GLY A 178 0.47 -0.71 18.86
N ASP A 179 -0.06 -1.91 18.59
CA ASP A 179 -0.11 -2.49 17.25
C ASP A 179 -0.95 -1.62 16.30
N LEU A 180 -2.10 -1.11 16.75
CA LEU A 180 -2.94 -0.19 15.98
C LEU A 180 -2.19 1.12 15.65
N ILE A 181 -1.61 1.77 16.66
CA ILE A 181 -0.87 3.03 16.47
C ILE A 181 0.26 2.84 15.46
N MET A 182 1.04 1.77 15.63
CA MET A 182 2.12 1.42 14.70
C MET A 182 1.60 1.24 13.27
N LEU A 183 0.51 0.48 13.08
CA LEU A 183 -0.06 0.26 11.74
C LEU A 183 -0.48 1.56 11.06
N MET A 184 -1.16 2.44 11.79
CA MET A 184 -1.60 3.74 11.28
C MET A 184 -0.41 4.60 10.86
N GLN A 185 0.59 4.72 11.74
CA GLN A 185 1.77 5.56 11.51
C GLN A 185 2.62 5.04 10.34
N GLU A 186 2.95 3.75 10.34
CA GLU A 186 3.82 3.16 9.31
C GLU A 186 3.17 3.18 7.92
N THR A 187 1.84 3.04 7.86
CA THR A 187 1.10 3.16 6.60
C THR A 187 1.06 4.59 6.08
N ALA A 188 0.86 5.56 6.96
CA ALA A 188 0.90 6.96 6.58
C ALA A 188 2.30 7.37 6.06
N LYS A 189 3.37 6.98 6.77
CA LYS A 189 4.76 7.18 6.34
C LYS A 189 5.05 6.54 4.97
N LYS A 190 4.57 5.32 4.76
CA LYS A 190 4.67 4.60 3.48
C LYS A 190 4.06 5.37 2.31
N LEU A 191 2.91 6.01 2.52
CA LEU A 191 2.23 6.81 1.49
C LEU A 191 2.86 8.20 1.30
N LEU A 192 3.49 8.75 2.34
CA LEU A 192 4.31 9.96 2.24
C LEU A 192 5.67 9.71 1.56
N GLY A 193 6.08 8.45 1.41
CA GLY A 193 7.39 8.08 0.87
C GLY A 193 8.55 8.32 1.84
N THR A 194 8.27 8.35 3.15
CA THR A 194 9.29 8.47 4.20
C THR A 194 9.73 7.09 4.70
N GLU A 195 10.81 7.01 5.47
CA GLU A 195 11.31 5.73 6.00
C GLU A 195 10.25 5.08 6.92
N ASN A 196 9.96 3.79 6.65
CA ASN A 196 8.94 3.03 7.35
C ASN A 196 9.24 1.52 7.32
N SER A 197 8.67 0.79 8.26
CA SER A 197 8.81 -0.65 8.44
C SER A 197 8.10 -1.45 7.36
N ILE A 198 7.04 -0.90 6.74
CA ILE A 198 6.31 -1.57 5.65
C ILE A 198 7.20 -1.69 4.40
N ASP A 199 7.88 -0.62 3.96
CA ASP A 199 8.79 -0.63 2.82
C ASP A 199 9.98 -1.57 3.04
N ARG A 200 10.53 -1.57 4.27
CA ARG A 200 11.58 -2.51 4.67
C ARG A 200 11.10 -3.96 4.57
N ALA A 201 9.91 -4.25 5.08
CA ALA A 201 9.29 -5.57 4.98
C ALA A 201 9.00 -5.96 3.52
N CYS A 202 8.44 -5.07 2.69
CA CYS A 202 8.21 -5.28 1.26
C CYS A 202 9.50 -5.67 0.54
N LYS A 203 10.59 -4.93 0.81
CA LYS A 203 11.90 -5.18 0.19
C LYS A 203 12.46 -6.55 0.58
N MET A 204 12.38 -6.91 1.86
CA MET A 204 12.84 -8.21 2.36
C MET A 204 11.99 -9.38 1.85
N LEU A 205 10.66 -9.22 1.77
CA LEU A 205 9.77 -10.24 1.20
C LEU A 205 10.07 -10.49 -0.28
N ARG A 206 10.35 -9.44 -1.06
CA ARG A 206 10.71 -9.57 -2.49
C ARG A 206 12.02 -10.34 -2.73
N GLN A 207 12.87 -10.51 -1.71
CA GLN A 207 14.10 -11.30 -1.80
C GLN A 207 13.87 -12.80 -1.58
N ASN A 208 12.68 -13.21 -1.11
CA ASN A 208 12.34 -14.60 -0.84
C ASN A 208 10.98 -14.94 -1.46
N GLU A 209 11.01 -15.50 -2.67
CA GLU A 209 9.81 -15.85 -3.45
C GLU A 209 8.88 -16.79 -2.69
N TYR A 210 9.41 -17.78 -1.96
CA TYR A 210 8.61 -18.75 -1.23
C TYR A 210 7.95 -18.15 0.01
N ALA A 211 8.64 -17.28 0.75
CA ALA A 211 8.03 -16.53 1.84
C ALA A 211 6.92 -15.60 1.33
N PHE A 212 7.12 -14.97 0.17
CA PHE A 212 6.09 -14.15 -0.48
C PHE A 212 4.86 -14.98 -0.86
N ILE A 213 5.05 -16.17 -1.45
CA ILE A 213 3.96 -17.11 -1.77
C ILE A 213 3.21 -17.53 -0.50
N VAL A 214 3.93 -17.92 0.56
CA VAL A 214 3.33 -18.33 1.83
C VAL A 214 2.47 -17.22 2.43
N LEU A 215 2.99 -15.99 2.51
CA LEU A 215 2.24 -14.85 3.04
C LEU A 215 0.99 -14.57 2.19
N ARG A 216 1.11 -14.62 0.85
CA ARG A 216 -0.03 -14.50 -0.06
C ARG A 216 -1.11 -15.54 0.24
N THR A 217 -0.71 -16.80 0.38
CA THR A 217 -1.64 -17.91 0.66
C THR A 217 -2.38 -17.69 1.97
N LEU A 218 -1.64 -17.31 3.02
CA LEU A 218 -2.20 -17.00 4.34
C LEU A 218 -3.20 -15.83 4.30
N VAL A 219 -2.93 -14.78 3.50
CA VAL A 219 -3.81 -13.61 3.40
C VAL A 219 -5.03 -13.86 2.50
N ARG A 220 -4.88 -14.56 1.36
CA ARG A 220 -5.97 -14.76 0.37
C ARG A 220 -6.95 -15.88 0.74
N ASP A 221 -6.48 -16.95 1.36
CA ASP A 221 -7.36 -18.06 1.77
C ASP A 221 -8.12 -17.74 3.08
N GLY A 222 -7.71 -16.68 3.77
CA GLY A 222 -8.48 -16.03 4.83
C GLY A 222 -9.72 -15.33 4.28
N LYS A 223 -10.80 -16.10 4.06
CA LYS A 223 -12.10 -15.53 3.68
C LYS A 223 -12.67 -14.66 4.81
N GLY A 224 -12.57 -13.35 4.67
CA GLY A 224 -13.45 -12.37 5.30
C GLY A 224 -12.89 -11.66 6.55
N ASN A 225 -12.92 -10.33 6.51
CA ASN A 225 -12.93 -9.43 7.67
C ASN A 225 -11.74 -9.48 8.64
N GLY A 226 -10.51 -9.57 8.14
CA GLY A 226 -9.30 -9.37 8.97
C GLY A 226 -8.96 -10.55 9.89
N ALA A 227 -9.73 -11.63 9.86
CA ALA A 227 -9.38 -12.90 10.49
C ALA A 227 -8.89 -13.87 9.41
N GLY A 228 -7.58 -13.86 9.13
CA GLY A 228 -6.97 -14.92 8.34
C GLY A 228 -7.28 -16.28 8.96
N ARG A 229 -7.77 -17.24 8.17
CA ARG A 229 -7.93 -18.62 8.63
C ARG A 229 -6.54 -19.14 8.98
N ARG A 230 -6.41 -19.78 10.15
CA ARG A 230 -5.21 -20.53 10.50
C ARG A 230 -5.01 -21.68 9.53
N LEU A 231 -3.82 -21.78 8.93
CA LEU A 231 -3.48 -22.83 7.99
C LEU A 231 -2.33 -23.68 8.52
N ARG A 232 -2.48 -25.00 8.43
CA ARG A 232 -1.37 -25.94 8.63
C ARG A 232 -0.45 -25.96 7.42
N MET A 233 0.78 -26.41 7.61
CA MET A 233 1.76 -26.52 6.52
C MET A 233 1.22 -27.35 5.35
N ARG A 234 0.50 -28.45 5.63
CA ARG A 234 -0.15 -29.28 4.60
C ARG A 234 -1.13 -28.49 3.73
N GLN A 235 -1.92 -27.60 4.34
CA GLN A 235 -2.88 -26.77 3.63
C GLN A 235 -2.19 -25.68 2.83
N ILE A 236 -1.15 -25.04 3.38
CA ILE A 236 -0.34 -24.05 2.66
C ILE A 236 0.26 -24.67 1.39
N LYS A 237 0.80 -25.89 1.50
CA LYS A 237 1.32 -26.66 0.36
C LYS A 237 0.22 -26.93 -0.65
N GLU A 238 -0.90 -27.51 -0.23
CA GLU A 238 -2.02 -27.86 -1.10
C GLU A 238 -2.60 -26.66 -1.87
N ILE A 239 -2.88 -25.55 -1.18
CA ILE A 239 -3.39 -24.32 -1.80
C ILE A 239 -2.35 -23.76 -2.77
N SER A 240 -1.09 -23.70 -2.35
CA SER A 240 0.01 -23.26 -3.21
C SER A 240 0.13 -24.12 -4.47
N TYR A 241 -0.03 -25.44 -4.35
CA TYR A 241 0.03 -26.37 -5.49
C TYR A 241 -1.08 -26.11 -6.50
N ASN A 242 -2.31 -25.91 -6.03
CA ASN A 242 -3.46 -25.69 -6.90
C ASN A 242 -3.36 -24.38 -7.71
N GLU A 243 -2.69 -23.35 -7.17
CA GLU A 243 -2.55 -22.06 -7.86
C GLU A 243 -1.53 -22.06 -9.03
N ASP A 244 -0.64 -23.05 -9.14
CA ASP A 244 0.40 -23.10 -10.19
C ASP A 244 0.84 -24.54 -10.49
N LYS A 245 -0.12 -25.31 -11.03
CA LYS A 245 -0.05 -26.76 -11.20
C LYS A 245 1.09 -27.21 -12.14
N GLU A 246 1.31 -26.50 -13.25
CA GLU A 246 2.28 -26.89 -14.31
C GLU A 246 3.75 -26.81 -13.84
N TYR A 247 4.17 -25.70 -13.23
CA TYR A 247 5.55 -25.54 -12.76
C TYR A 247 5.86 -26.47 -11.58
N LYS A 248 4.84 -26.80 -10.77
CA LYS A 248 5.00 -27.49 -9.50
C LYS A 248 4.95 -29.01 -9.59
N GLU A 249 4.34 -29.57 -10.65
CA GLU A 249 4.43 -31.02 -10.94
C GLU A 249 5.86 -31.44 -11.31
N LEU A 250 6.67 -30.53 -11.85
CA LEU A 250 8.08 -30.78 -12.26
C LEU A 250 9.07 -30.79 -11.09
N VAL A 251 8.81 -30.07 -9.99
CA VAL A 251 9.78 -29.86 -8.89
C VAL A 251 9.19 -30.04 -7.48
N ARG A 252 8.13 -30.85 -7.35
CA ARG A 252 7.30 -31.00 -6.14
C ARG A 252 8.11 -31.12 -4.84
N ASN A 253 9.10 -32.01 -4.79
CA ASN A 253 9.89 -32.26 -3.57
C ASN A 253 10.81 -31.10 -3.17
N ILE A 254 11.29 -30.31 -4.13
CA ILE A 254 12.10 -29.11 -3.85
C ILE A 254 11.17 -27.98 -3.42
N TYR A 255 10.04 -27.83 -4.11
CA TYR A 255 9.04 -26.81 -3.83
C TYR A 255 8.49 -26.90 -2.40
N ASP A 256 8.16 -28.10 -1.92
CA ASP A 256 7.68 -28.31 -0.55
C ASP A 256 8.70 -27.89 0.52
N LYS A 257 9.99 -28.19 0.28
CA LYS A 257 11.07 -27.81 1.21
C LYS A 257 11.28 -26.31 1.24
N GLU A 258 11.22 -25.65 0.08
CA GLU A 258 11.38 -24.21 0.00
C GLU A 258 10.17 -23.45 0.59
N LEU A 259 8.95 -23.99 0.50
CA LEU A 259 7.80 -23.44 1.23
C LEU A 259 7.98 -23.51 2.75
N VAL A 260 8.51 -24.62 3.28
CA VAL A 260 8.81 -24.74 4.71
C VAL A 260 9.83 -23.68 5.13
N LYS A 261 10.93 -23.53 4.37
CA LYS A 261 11.91 -22.45 4.59
C LYS A 261 11.29 -21.05 4.47
N GLY A 262 10.30 -20.88 3.60
CA GLY A 262 9.52 -19.66 3.46
C GLY A 262 8.77 -19.32 4.75
N VAL A 263 8.09 -20.31 5.36
CA VAL A 263 7.44 -20.16 6.67
C VAL A 263 8.46 -19.83 7.76
N GLU A 264 9.58 -20.57 7.84
CA GLU A 264 10.65 -20.32 8.81
C GLU A 264 11.21 -18.89 8.67
N TYR A 265 11.36 -18.41 7.44
CA TYR A 265 11.79 -17.03 7.17
C TYR A 265 10.79 -16.01 7.68
N LEU A 266 9.48 -16.22 7.48
CA LEU A 266 8.42 -15.33 7.99
C LEU A 266 8.33 -15.33 9.52
N LEU A 267 8.64 -16.45 10.17
CA LEU A 267 8.67 -16.58 11.63
C LEU A 267 10.00 -16.17 12.25
N SER A 268 11.01 -15.84 11.44
CA SER A 268 12.32 -15.48 11.96
C SER A 268 12.29 -14.14 12.70
N GLY A 269 13.12 -13.96 13.72
CA GLY A 269 13.25 -12.69 14.46
C GLY A 269 13.94 -11.56 13.66
N LYS A 270 13.97 -11.65 12.32
CA LYS A 270 14.56 -10.63 11.43
C LYS A 270 13.60 -9.48 11.13
N TRP A 271 12.31 -9.66 11.40
CA TRP A 271 11.28 -8.65 11.17
C TRP A 271 11.15 -7.74 12.39
N GLU A 272 11.08 -6.44 12.15
CA GLU A 272 10.80 -5.46 13.20
C GLU A 272 9.41 -5.66 13.83
N HIS A 273 8.45 -6.03 12.98
CA HIS A 273 7.12 -6.47 13.39
C HIS A 273 6.81 -7.83 12.75
N GLU A 274 6.27 -8.75 13.53
CA GLU A 274 5.90 -10.08 13.06
C GLU A 274 4.93 -9.99 11.88
N LEU A 275 5.20 -10.72 10.79
CA LEU A 275 4.29 -10.84 9.64
C LEU A 275 3.34 -12.03 9.78
N VAL A 276 3.78 -13.08 10.47
CA VAL A 276 3.06 -14.34 10.67
C VAL A 276 3.25 -14.79 12.10
N ARG A 277 2.21 -15.38 12.70
CA ARG A 277 2.27 -16.08 13.99
C ARG A 277 2.05 -17.57 13.79
N ALA A 278 2.76 -18.35 14.58
CA ALA A 278 2.51 -19.77 14.74
C ALA A 278 1.68 -20.01 16.01
N HIS A 279 0.79 -20.99 15.95
CA HIS A 279 -0.03 -21.46 17.07
C HIS A 279 0.31 -22.90 17.39
N ASP A 280 0.18 -23.25 18.66
CA ASP A 280 0.57 -24.56 19.17
C ASP A 280 -0.17 -25.70 18.45
N GLY A 281 0.60 -26.71 18.09
CA GLY A 281 0.18 -27.99 17.51
C GLY A 281 1.34 -28.98 17.65
N GLU A 282 1.05 -30.26 17.81
CA GLU A 282 2.10 -31.29 17.89
C GLU A 282 2.78 -31.47 16.53
N HIS A 283 4.12 -31.45 16.50
CA HIS A 283 4.93 -31.71 15.30
C HIS A 283 4.53 -30.88 14.05
N ASP A 284 4.12 -31.54 12.96
CA ASP A 284 3.74 -30.94 11.66
C ASP A 284 2.33 -30.31 11.66
N ASP A 285 1.60 -30.34 12.79
CA ASP A 285 0.24 -29.80 12.93
C ASP A 285 0.20 -28.34 13.39
N ARG A 286 1.34 -27.63 13.45
CA ARG A 286 1.34 -26.19 13.74
C ARG A 286 0.49 -25.42 12.74
N GLU A 287 -0.25 -24.48 13.28
CA GLU A 287 -1.11 -23.58 12.54
C GLU A 287 -0.45 -22.21 12.39
N TYR A 288 -0.51 -21.66 11.19
CA TYR A 288 0.07 -20.36 10.85
C TYR A 288 -1.02 -19.38 10.45
N GLU A 289 -0.89 -18.14 10.88
CA GLU A 289 -1.78 -17.05 10.50
C GLU A 289 -1.00 -15.75 10.25
N PRO A 290 -1.44 -14.90 9.31
CA PRO A 290 -0.84 -13.59 9.16
C PRO A 290 -1.25 -12.70 10.33
N THR A 291 -0.34 -11.83 10.77
CA THR A 291 -0.67 -10.73 11.69
C THR A 291 -1.40 -9.61 10.94
N ASP A 292 -2.00 -8.66 11.66
CA ASP A 292 -2.57 -7.46 11.03
C ASP A 292 -1.50 -6.69 10.22
N PHE A 293 -0.27 -6.59 10.74
CA PHE A 293 0.88 -6.05 10.01
C PHE A 293 1.22 -6.86 8.75
N GLY A 294 1.24 -8.19 8.83
CA GLY A 294 1.45 -9.05 7.66
C GLY A 294 0.39 -8.86 6.57
N VAL A 295 -0.88 -8.70 6.96
CA VAL A 295 -1.99 -8.40 6.03
C VAL A 295 -1.80 -7.05 5.35
N TRP A 296 -1.45 -6.00 6.11
CA TRP A 296 -1.26 -4.66 5.57
C TRP A 296 -0.02 -4.58 4.68
N VAL A 297 1.10 -5.17 5.09
CA VAL A 297 2.28 -5.33 4.24
C VAL A 297 1.89 -6.03 2.93
N TRP A 298 1.17 -7.15 2.98
CA TRP A 298 0.70 -7.82 1.77
C TRP A 298 -0.13 -6.90 0.86
N ARG A 299 -1.17 -6.24 1.40
CA ARG A 299 -2.07 -5.37 0.63
C ARG A 299 -1.34 -4.19 0.01
N ILE A 300 -0.48 -3.52 0.77
CA ILE A 300 0.22 -2.32 0.33
C ILE A 300 1.34 -2.65 -0.66
N CYS A 301 2.14 -3.71 -0.41
CA CYS A 301 3.19 -4.11 -1.36
C CYS A 301 2.63 -4.58 -2.72
N ASN A 302 1.34 -4.95 -2.76
CA ASN A 302 0.66 -5.55 -3.90
C ASN A 302 -0.62 -4.81 -4.31
N ALA A 303 -0.74 -3.52 -4.02
CA ALA A 303 -1.94 -2.74 -4.34
C ALA A 303 -2.31 -2.77 -5.84
N GLU A 304 -1.32 -2.97 -6.73
CA GLU A 304 -1.53 -3.17 -8.18
C GLU A 304 -2.18 -4.52 -8.54
N PHE A 305 -2.12 -5.51 -7.65
CA PHE A 305 -2.63 -6.87 -7.88
C PHE A 305 -4.12 -7.03 -7.50
N GLU A 306 -4.64 -6.15 -6.65
CA GLU A 306 -6.02 -6.17 -6.17
C GLU A 306 -6.93 -5.15 -6.89
N SER A 307 -6.36 -4.15 -7.58
CA SER A 307 -7.08 -3.10 -8.32
C SER A 307 -7.63 -3.51 -9.69
N GLY A 308 -7.80 -4.81 -9.97
CA GLY A 308 -8.55 -5.27 -11.15
C GLY A 308 -7.98 -4.88 -12.52
N GLY A 309 -6.69 -4.52 -12.60
CA GLY A 309 -6.02 -4.22 -13.86
C GLY A 309 -5.76 -5.50 -14.67
N ALA A 310 -6.45 -5.62 -15.80
CA ALA A 310 -6.26 -6.69 -16.78
C ALA A 310 -4.77 -6.91 -17.10
N ARG A 311 -4.27 -8.13 -16.83
CA ARG A 311 -2.99 -8.60 -17.36
C ARG A 311 -3.10 -8.74 -18.87
N VAL A 312 -2.63 -7.75 -19.63
CA VAL A 312 -2.07 -8.03 -20.95
C VAL A 312 -0.72 -8.72 -20.71
N GLY A 313 -0.61 -9.93 -21.25
CA GLY A 313 0.40 -10.92 -20.91
C GLY A 313 1.84 -10.38 -20.89
N LYS A 314 2.44 -10.41 -19.71
CA LYS A 314 3.84 -10.80 -19.52
C LYS A 314 3.97 -11.39 -18.13
N ARG A 315 3.91 -12.72 -18.08
CA ARG A 315 4.37 -13.53 -16.96
C ARG A 315 5.85 -13.16 -16.79
N ARG A 316 6.17 -12.15 -15.96
CA ARG A 316 7.54 -12.02 -15.44
C ARG A 316 7.70 -13.21 -14.51
N VAL A 317 8.33 -14.26 -15.00
CA VAL A 317 8.98 -15.25 -14.13
C VAL A 317 10.00 -14.43 -13.36
N TRP A 318 9.75 -14.20 -12.07
CA TRP A 318 10.62 -13.38 -11.22
C TRP A 318 11.86 -14.18 -10.84
N GLY A 319 12.75 -14.37 -11.81
CA GLY A 319 14.07 -14.99 -11.67
C GLY A 319 15.17 -14.28 -12.46
N GLU A 320 14.84 -13.36 -13.37
CA GLU A 320 15.83 -12.60 -14.16
C GLU A 320 16.01 -11.18 -13.64
N ARG A 321 16.73 -11.04 -12.53
CA ARG A 321 17.63 -9.89 -12.32
C ARG A 321 18.80 -10.28 -11.43
N ARG A 322 19.54 -11.30 -11.84
CA ARG A 322 20.94 -11.46 -11.40
C ARG A 322 21.84 -10.79 -12.43
N GLU A 323 22.55 -9.77 -11.93
CA GLU A 323 23.85 -9.28 -12.40
C GLU A 323 23.97 -8.82 -13.86
N LYS A 324 23.77 -7.52 -14.09
CA LYS A 324 24.67 -6.74 -14.95
C LYS A 324 24.79 -5.33 -14.39
N GLY A 325 25.86 -5.10 -13.63
CA GLY A 325 26.18 -3.75 -13.17
C GLY A 325 27.22 -3.70 -12.07
N GLU A 326 28.34 -4.41 -12.21
CA GLU A 326 29.57 -4.08 -11.48
C GLU A 326 30.76 -4.81 -12.13
N ARG A 327 31.29 -4.24 -13.21
CA ARG A 327 32.65 -4.56 -13.65
C ARG A 327 33.54 -3.37 -13.36
N LYS A 328 34.19 -3.50 -12.20
CA LYS A 328 35.26 -2.69 -11.61
C LYS A 328 36.10 -1.92 -12.63
N GLU A 329 36.12 -0.60 -12.46
CA GLU A 329 37.28 0.23 -12.75
C GLU A 329 38.49 -0.29 -11.95
N LYS A 330 39.52 -0.75 -12.66
CA LYS A 330 40.92 -0.72 -12.18
C LYS A 330 41.86 -0.49 -13.36
N GLY A 331 42.28 0.77 -13.48
CA GLY A 331 43.68 1.21 -13.54
C GLY A 331 44.55 0.84 -14.74
N GLY A 332 45.24 1.84 -15.30
CA GLY A 332 46.49 1.58 -16.02
C GLY A 332 46.88 2.59 -17.11
N ARG A 333 47.10 3.84 -16.74
CA ARG A 333 47.79 4.84 -17.59
C ARG A 333 49.31 4.64 -17.49
N ARG A 334 49.98 4.37 -18.62
CA ARG A 334 51.41 4.59 -18.96
C ARG A 334 51.72 3.78 -20.22
N GLU A 335 52.51 4.19 -21.20
CA GLU A 335 53.10 5.44 -21.64
C GLU A 335 53.56 5.16 -23.08
N LYS A 336 53.40 6.11 -24.00
CA LYS A 336 53.98 6.04 -25.34
C LYS A 336 55.51 6.10 -25.24
N LYS A 337 56.23 5.24 -25.96
CA LYS A 337 57.54 5.59 -26.53
C LYS A 337 57.73 4.92 -27.89
N GLU A 338 57.97 5.76 -28.88
CA GLU A 338 58.25 5.44 -30.27
C GLU A 338 59.72 5.02 -30.50
N LYS A 339 59.88 4.13 -31.50
CA LYS A 339 60.89 4.08 -32.58
C LYS A 339 62.32 3.55 -32.35
N GLY A 340 62.67 2.69 -33.33
CA GLY A 340 64.02 2.42 -33.88
C GLY A 340 64.64 1.12 -33.37
N GLU A 341 65.27 0.23 -34.14
CA GLU A 341 65.55 0.09 -35.58
C GLU A 341 66.21 -1.30 -35.76
N ARG A 342 65.99 -1.95 -36.92
CA ARG A 342 66.87 -2.87 -37.70
C ARG A 342 67.70 -4.02 -37.08
N GLY A 343 67.69 -5.15 -37.81
CA GLY A 343 68.77 -6.16 -37.93
C GLY A 343 68.32 -7.56 -37.51
N ASP A 344 67.88 -8.46 -38.40
CA ASP A 344 68.61 -9.28 -39.40
C ASP A 344 69.44 -10.46 -38.81
N ARG A 345 69.23 -11.66 -39.40
CA ARG A 345 69.89 -12.98 -39.19
C ARG A 345 69.72 -13.62 -37.79
N GLY A 346 69.52 -14.92 -37.64
CA GLY A 346 69.67 -16.07 -38.53
C GLY A 346 70.08 -17.28 -37.68
N GLU A 347 69.60 -18.46 -38.10
CA GLU A 347 70.18 -19.79 -37.83
C GLU A 347 70.10 -20.45 -36.43
N ARG A 348 69.66 -21.73 -36.51
CA ARG A 348 70.10 -22.93 -35.76
C ARG A 348 69.87 -22.89 -34.24
N GLY A 349 69.25 -23.87 -33.59
CA GLY A 349 69.07 -25.27 -33.93
C GLY A 349 69.28 -26.08 -32.64
N ASN A 350 68.55 -27.19 -32.53
CA ASN A 350 68.94 -28.42 -31.83
C ASN A 350 68.80 -28.50 -30.28
N LYS A 351 67.89 -29.41 -29.92
CA LYS A 351 68.00 -30.54 -28.96
C LYS A 351 68.27 -30.28 -27.48
N GLY A 352 67.44 -30.96 -26.69
CA GLY A 352 67.60 -31.34 -25.29
C GLY A 352 66.32 -31.99 -24.83
#